data_AF-A0A7Y2ZB04-F1
#
_entry.id   AF-A0A7Y2ZB04-F1
#
_cell.length_a   1.000
_cell.length_b   1.000
_cell.length_c   1.000
_cell.angle_alpha   90.00
_cell.angle_beta   90.00
_cell.angle_gamma   90.00
#
_symmetry.space_group_name_H-M   'P 1'
#
loop_
_entity.id
_entity.type
_entity.pdbx_description
1 polymer ?
#
loop_
_entity_poly.entity_id
_entity_poly.type
_entity_poly.pdbx_seq_one_letter_code
_entity_poly.pdbx_strand_id
1 'polypeptide(L)' 'MKTAIRNKTRTETRSTARVDEQIYKVGIAVVGVSSLAIGVWATIALVSGMVASGGPGALVADWFRAVIGS' A
#
# COMPACT_ATOMS: atom_id res chain seq x y z
N MET A 1 -1.58 9.89 -56.02
CA MET A 1 -1.33 8.69 -55.18
C MET A 1 0.10 8.79 -54.66
N LYS A 2 0.48 8.66 -53.38
CA LYS A 2 -0.15 8.18 -52.14
C LYS A 2 0.31 9.10 -50.99
N THR A 3 -0.62 9.68 -50.23
CA THR A 3 -0.35 10.26 -48.91
C THR A 3 -0.58 9.17 -47.87
N ALA A 4 0.48 8.53 -47.38
CA ALA A 4 0.31 7.41 -46.46
C ALA A 4 1.39 7.29 -45.39
N ILE A 5 1.90 8.36 -44.76
CA ILE A 5 2.66 8.20 -43.51
C ILE A 5 2.50 9.41 -42.58
N ARG A 6 1.33 9.57 -41.94
CA ARG A 6 1.18 10.46 -40.78
C ARG A 6 0.05 10.02 -39.84
N ASN A 7 -0.01 8.73 -39.51
CA ASN A 7 -1.02 8.27 -38.55
C ASN A 7 -0.57 7.14 -37.61
N LYS A 8 0.65 6.60 -37.76
CA LYS A 8 1.14 5.51 -36.90
C LYS A 8 1.76 6.02 -35.60
N THR A 9 2.55 7.10 -35.66
CA THR A 9 3.31 7.61 -34.50
C THR A 9 2.44 8.30 -33.44
N ARG A 10 1.36 8.98 -33.83
CA ARG A 10 0.46 9.68 -32.86
C ARG A 10 -0.36 8.72 -32.00
N THR A 11 -0.59 7.50 -32.50
CA THR A 11 -1.44 6.50 -31.83
C THR A 11 -0.65 5.73 -30.78
N GLU A 12 0.63 5.43 -31.02
CA GLU A 12 1.49 4.76 -30.04
C GLU A 12 1.80 5.63 -28.83
N THR A 13 2.19 6.89 -29.01
CA THR A 13 2.46 7.82 -27.89
C THR A 13 1.21 8.06 -27.02
N ARG A 14 0.02 8.02 -27.63
CA ARG A 14 -1.25 8.16 -26.89
C ARG A 14 -1.63 6.88 -26.16
N SER A 15 -1.20 5.71 -26.65
CA SER A 15 -1.43 4.43 -25.99
C SER A 15 -0.51 4.24 -24.79
N THR A 16 0.78 4.54 -24.91
CA THR A 16 1.73 4.47 -23.79
C THR A 16 1.37 5.46 -22.68
N ALA A 17 1.08 6.73 -23.02
CA ALA A 17 0.67 7.72 -22.02
C ALA A 17 -0.60 7.32 -21.23
N ARG A 18 -1.55 6.65 -21.89
CA ARG A 18 -2.76 6.12 -21.22
C ARG A 18 -2.49 4.88 -20.36
N VAL A 19 -1.49 4.09 -20.71
CA VAL A 19 -1.08 2.91 -19.93
C VAL A 19 -0.33 3.37 -18.68
N ASP A 20 0.60 4.32 -18.81
CA ASP A 20 1.28 4.95 -17.68
C ASP A 20 0.26 5.53 -16.68
N GLU A 21 -0.70 6.33 -17.16
CA GLU A 21 -1.74 6.94 -16.31
C GLU A 21 -2.61 5.89 -15.59
N GLN A 22 -2.94 4.77 -16.26
CA GLN A 22 -3.66 3.66 -15.63
C GLN A 22 -2.81 2.94 -14.59
N ILE A 23 -1.52 2.71 -14.86
CA ILE A 23 -0.60 2.08 -13.91
C ILE A 23 -0.46 2.94 -12.65
N TYR A 24 -0.31 4.26 -12.80
CA TYR A 24 -0.25 5.18 -11.66
C TYR A 24 -1.56 5.14 -10.84
N LYS A 25 -2.71 5.15 -11.51
CA LYS A 25 -4.02 5.13 -10.84
C LYS A 25 -4.26 3.82 -10.08
N VAL A 26 -3.91 2.68 -10.68
CA VAL A 26 -4.01 1.37 -10.03
C VAL A 26 -3.00 1.24 -8.90
N GLY A 27 -1.77 1.72 -9.10
CA GLY A 27 -0.72 1.71 -8.08
C GLY A 27 -1.12 2.47 -6.82
N ILE A 28 -1.63 3.69 -6.97
CA ILE A 28 -2.11 4.50 -5.83
C ILE A 28 -3.28 3.82 -5.12
N ALA A 29 -4.22 3.23 -5.87
CA ALA A 29 -5.35 2.50 -5.30
C ALA A 29 -4.90 1.27 -4.49
N VAL A 30 -3.98 0.46 -5.03
CA VAL A 30 -3.45 -0.73 -4.37
C VAL A 30 -2.66 -0.36 -3.11
N VAL A 31 -1.81 0.65 -3.18
CA VAL A 31 -1.05 1.13 -2.02
C VAL A 31 -1.99 1.67 -0.93
N GLY A 32 -3.02 2.43 -1.32
CA GLY A 32 -4.03 2.94 -0.38
C GLY A 32 -4.79 1.83 0.32
N VAL A 33 -5.29 0.84 -0.42
CA VAL A 33 -6.03 -0.30 0.16
C VAL A 33 -5.12 -1.15 1.05
N SER A 34 -3.90 -1.42 0.61
CA SER A 34 -2.92 -2.19 1.39
C SER A 34 -2.55 -1.49 2.69
N SER A 35 -2.33 -0.17 2.65
CA SER A 35 -2.04 0.64 3.83
C SER A 35 -3.20 0.61 4.83
N LEU A 36 -4.45 0.73 4.37
CA LEU A 36 -5.64 0.60 5.22
C LEU A 36 -5.75 -0.78 5.83
N ALA A 37 -5.55 -1.84 5.05
CA ALA A 37 -5.59 -3.21 5.55
C ALA A 37 -4.55 -3.46 6.64
N ILE A 38 -3.31 -2.99 6.42
CA ILE A 38 -2.23 -3.08 7.42
C ILE A 38 -2.57 -2.24 8.66
N GLY A 39 -3.10 -1.03 8.49
CA GLY A 39 -3.49 -0.17 9.60
C GLY A 39 -4.58 -0.79 10.48
N VAL A 40 -5.62 -1.37 9.87
CA VAL A 40 -6.70 -2.06 10.58
C VAL A 40 -6.14 -3.28 11.32
N TRP A 41 -5.34 -4.10 10.64
CA TRP A 41 -4.72 -5.27 11.24
C TRP A 41 -3.83 -4.90 12.44
N ALA A 42 -2.95 -3.91 12.28
CA ALA A 42 -2.07 -3.43 13.34
C ALA A 42 -2.86 -2.91 14.54
N THR A 43 -3.95 -2.17 14.29
CA THR A 43 -4.82 -1.65 15.36
C THR A 43 -5.47 -2.78 16.16
N ILE A 44 -6.01 -3.79 15.47
CA ILE A 44 -6.61 -4.96 16.12
C ILE A 44 -5.58 -5.72 16.95
N ALA A 45 -4.38 -5.96 16.41
CA ALA A 45 -3.31 -6.65 17.11
C ALA A 45 -2.86 -5.87 18.36
N LEU A 46 -2.74 -4.55 18.25
CA LEU A 46 -2.34 -3.68 19.36
C LEU A 46 -3.41 -3.64 20.46
N VAL A 47 -4.68 -3.50 20.10
CA VAL A 47 -5.80 -3.52 21.06
C VAL A 47 -5.93 -4.89 21.71
N SER A 48 -5.83 -5.98 20.94
CA SER A 48 -5.86 -7.34 21.47
C SER A 48 -4.72 -7.60 22.44
N GLY A 49 -3.51 -7.16 22.10
CA GLY A 49 -2.38 -7.22 23.01
C GLY A 49 -2.65 -6.41 24.28
N MET A 50 -3.21 -5.21 24.15
CA MET A 50 -3.41 -4.28 25.28
C MET A 50 -4.40 -4.85 26.30
N VAL A 51 -5.45 -5.51 25.80
CA VAL A 51 -6.42 -6.23 26.62
C VAL A 51 -5.76 -7.44 27.29
N ALA A 52 -4.93 -8.20 26.56
CA ALA A 52 -4.24 -9.37 27.09
C ALA A 52 -3.17 -9.03 28.15
N SER A 53 -2.48 -7.89 28.02
CA SER A 53 -1.42 -7.45 28.94
C SER A 53 -1.95 -6.70 30.16
N GLY A 54 -3.26 -6.43 30.26
CA GLY A 54 -3.83 -5.67 31.38
C GLY A 54 -3.61 -4.15 31.32
N GLY A 55 -3.33 -3.61 30.13
CA GLY A 55 -3.22 -2.17 29.88
C GLY A 55 -2.04 -1.76 28.99
N PRO A 56 -1.98 -0.47 28.56
CA PRO A 56 -1.00 0.01 27.59
C PRO A 56 0.44 -0.05 28.10
N GLY A 57 0.67 0.31 29.36
CA GLY A 57 2.00 0.32 29.96
C GLY A 57 2.57 -1.09 30.16
N ALA A 58 1.72 -2.05 30.53
CA ALA A 58 2.11 -3.44 30.67
C ALA A 58 2.47 -4.08 29.33
N LEU A 59 1.79 -3.70 28.23
CA LEU A 59 2.11 -4.18 26.89
C LEU A 59 3.53 -3.81 26.45
N VAL A 60 3.92 -2.57 26.71
CA VAL A 60 5.27 -2.08 26.38
C VAL A 60 6.31 -2.78 27.25
N ALA A 61 6.03 -2.96 28.55
CA ALA A 61 6.92 -3.67 29.46
C ALA A 61 7.10 -5.16 29.08
N ASP A 62 6.02 -5.85 28.71
CA ASP A 62 6.05 -7.24 28.25
C ASP A 62 6.74 -7.38 26.89
N TRP A 63 6.56 -6.42 25.99
CA TRP A 63 7.29 -6.37 24.72
C TRP A 63 8.80 -6.20 24.93
N PHE A 64 9.21 -5.25 25.78
CA PHE A 64 10.63 -5.07 26.11
C PHE A 64 11.22 -6.31 26.78
N ARG A 65 10.48 -6.94 27.71
CA ARG A 65 10.88 -8.24 28.28
C ARG A 65 11.02 -9.33 27.22
N ALA A 66 10.10 -9.41 26.26
CA ALA A 66 10.16 -10.38 25.17
C ALA A 66 11.35 -10.14 24.23
N VAL A 67 11.72 -8.87 23.99
CA VAL A 67 12.83 -8.49 23.11
C VAL A 67 14.20 -8.68 23.78
N ILE A 68 14.31 -8.35 25.06
CA ILE A 68 15.59 -8.38 25.80
C ILE A 68 15.81 -9.74 26.50
N GLY A 69 14.76 -10.56 26.62
CA GLY A 69 14.81 -11.92 27.17
C GLY A 69 14.67 -11.99 28.70
N SER A 70 14.83 -10.87 29.42
CA SER A 70 14.53 -10.69 30.85
C SER A 70 14.82 -9.27 31.30
#